data_AF-A0A5B8N1X2-F1
#
_entry.id   AF-A0A5B8N1X2-F1
#
_cell.length_a   1.000
_cell.length_b   1.000
_cell.length_c   1.000
_cell.angle_alpha   90.00
_cell.angle_beta   90.00
_cell.angle_gamma   90.00
#
_symmetry.space_group_name_H-M   'P 1'
#
loop_
_entity.id
_entity.type
_entity.pdbx_description
1 polymer ?
#
loop_
_entity_poly.entity_id
_entity_poly.type
_entity_poly.pdbx_seq_one_letter_code
_entity_poly.pdbx_strand_id
1 'polypeptide(L)'
;MSLAAEEILELSEQVLRSSNKVKGIEAEMVTAIALIESSGNVKAYRYEEHLGEASSGLTQLLQSTAKWLAEDLSYDEYELDLYQPASSLYFCAAYLCWLKTYKSVTRSDEFVVRGYNGGPNGVNLEATVPYWNKYKQALETVLSLGTQGAKKQRVICPGDTFYGIAKDLGIALEDLLAANAGVDPTKLVVGQAINLP
;
A
#
# COMPACT_ATOMS: atom_id res chain seq x y z
N MET A 1 -16.25 -2.73 -7.90
CA MET A 1 -15.78 -3.15 -6.58
C MET A 1 -14.81 -2.09 -6.13
N SER A 2 -14.96 -1.57 -4.92
CA SER A 2 -14.07 -0.54 -4.36
C SER A 2 -13.57 -1.03 -3.03
N LEU A 3 -12.29 -0.83 -2.74
CA LEU A 3 -11.71 -1.07 -1.43
C LEU A 3 -11.75 0.21 -0.60
N ALA A 4 -11.97 0.08 0.70
CA ALA A 4 -11.82 1.15 1.68
C ALA A 4 -10.33 1.49 1.89
N ALA A 5 -10.05 2.66 2.46
CA ALA A 5 -8.68 3.13 2.66
C ALA A 5 -7.89 2.22 3.61
N GLU A 6 -8.54 1.67 4.62
CA GLU A 6 -7.97 0.71 5.58
C GLU A 6 -7.61 -0.61 4.92
N GLU A 7 -8.45 -1.11 4.01
CA GLU A 7 -8.20 -2.34 3.24
C GLU A 7 -7.00 -2.15 2.29
N ILE A 8 -6.89 -0.97 1.66
CA ILE A 8 -5.75 -0.63 0.80
C ILE A 8 -4.47 -0.48 1.62
N LEU A 9 -4.54 0.10 2.82
CA LEU A 9 -3.40 0.24 3.72
C LEU A 9 -2.89 -1.12 4.18
N GLU A 10 -3.76 -1.98 4.71
CA GLU A 10 -3.42 -3.34 5.16
C GLU A 10 -2.80 -4.14 4.00
N LEU A 11 -3.36 -4.04 2.80
CA LEU A 11 -2.82 -4.72 1.63
C LEU A 11 -1.48 -4.13 1.17
N SER A 12 -1.30 -2.81 1.25
CA SER A 12 -0.02 -2.15 0.93
C SER A 12 1.08 -2.60 1.89
N GLU A 13 0.80 -2.67 3.19
CA GLU A 13 1.72 -3.20 4.20
C GLU A 13 2.10 -4.66 3.90
N GLN A 14 1.12 -5.52 3.58
CA GLN A 14 1.36 -6.91 3.22
C GLN A 14 2.26 -7.03 1.98
N VAL A 15 1.97 -6.26 0.93
CA VAL A 15 2.74 -6.26 -0.33
C VAL A 15 4.19 -5.84 -0.07
N LEU A 16 4.40 -4.74 0.66
CA LEU A 16 5.73 -4.21 0.97
C LEU A 16 6.52 -5.15 1.89
N ARG A 17 5.87 -5.74 2.90
CA ARG A 17 6.48 -6.73 3.82
C ARG A 17 6.93 -7.98 3.08
N SER A 18 6.18 -8.40 2.07
CA SER A 18 6.47 -9.62 1.29
C SER A 18 7.52 -9.40 0.19
N SER A 19 7.73 -8.16 -0.25
CA SER A 19 8.66 -7.84 -1.34
C SER A 19 10.12 -7.72 -0.87
N ASN A 20 11.00 -8.42 -1.58
CA ASN A 20 12.45 -8.26 -1.43
C ASN A 20 13.03 -7.17 -2.33
N LYS A 21 12.30 -6.73 -3.37
CA LYS A 21 12.79 -5.77 -4.37
C LYS A 21 12.35 -4.33 -4.11
N VAL A 22 11.19 -4.11 -3.50
CA VAL A 22 10.71 -2.77 -3.14
C VAL A 22 11.28 -2.38 -1.77
N LYS A 23 12.04 -1.27 -1.71
CA LYS A 23 12.68 -0.78 -0.48
C LYS A 23 12.52 0.74 -0.33
N GLY A 24 12.41 1.21 0.91
CA GLY A 24 12.35 2.65 1.23
C GLY A 24 11.06 3.35 0.80
N ILE A 25 9.97 2.58 0.66
CA ILE A 25 8.62 3.05 0.36
C ILE A 25 7.72 2.66 1.53
N GLU A 26 6.96 3.63 2.03
CA GLU A 26 5.99 3.44 3.11
C GLU A 26 4.61 3.07 2.55
N ALA A 27 3.85 2.25 3.29
CA ALA A 27 2.53 1.77 2.85
C ALA A 27 1.53 2.92 2.67
N GLU A 28 1.65 3.96 3.49
CA GLU A 28 0.79 5.14 3.45
C GLU A 28 0.99 5.95 2.17
N MET A 29 2.20 5.98 1.61
CA MET A 29 2.48 6.63 0.34
C MET A 29 1.76 5.92 -0.81
N VAL A 30 1.84 4.57 -0.85
CA VAL A 30 1.17 3.75 -1.87
C VAL A 30 -0.35 3.89 -1.75
N THR A 31 -0.86 3.84 -0.52
CA THR A 31 -2.28 3.99 -0.21
C THR A 31 -2.81 5.37 -0.62
N ALA A 32 -2.09 6.44 -0.29
CA ALA A 32 -2.46 7.79 -0.68
C ALA A 32 -2.55 7.95 -2.21
N ILE A 33 -1.63 7.32 -2.96
CA ILE A 33 -1.68 7.29 -4.43
C ILE A 33 -2.91 6.54 -4.93
N ALA A 34 -3.22 5.37 -4.37
CA ALA A 34 -4.41 4.62 -4.76
C ALA A 34 -5.71 5.42 -4.54
N LEU A 35 -5.79 6.17 -3.43
CA LEU A 35 -6.95 7.00 -3.10
C LEU A 35 -7.14 8.15 -4.09
N ILE A 36 -6.06 8.86 -4.45
CA ILE A 36 -6.16 10.00 -5.38
C ILE A 36 -6.35 9.56 -6.83
N GLU A 37 -5.89 8.37 -7.22
CA GLU A 37 -5.96 7.87 -8.60
C GLU A 37 -7.27 7.16 -8.93
N SER A 38 -7.80 6.34 -8.01
CA SER A 38 -9.00 5.53 -8.28
C SER A 38 -10.08 5.63 -7.21
N SER A 39 -9.81 6.27 -6.08
CA SER A 39 -10.69 6.24 -4.90
C SER A 39 -11.05 4.81 -4.48
N GLY A 40 -10.10 3.88 -4.61
CA GLY A 40 -10.25 2.47 -4.26
C GLY A 40 -10.90 1.58 -5.33
N ASN A 41 -11.24 2.12 -6.50
CA ASN A 41 -11.83 1.33 -7.59
C ASN A 41 -10.79 0.40 -8.25
N VAL A 42 -10.84 -0.88 -7.90
CA VAL A 42 -9.91 -1.91 -8.41
C VAL A 42 -10.01 -2.14 -9.93
N LYS A 43 -11.12 -1.73 -10.55
CA LYS A 43 -11.35 -1.84 -12.00
C LYS A 43 -11.24 -0.49 -12.72
N ALA A 44 -10.62 0.51 -12.09
CA ALA A 44 -10.42 1.79 -12.74
C ALA A 44 -9.59 1.61 -14.02
N TYR A 45 -10.04 2.26 -15.09
CA TYR A 45 -9.42 2.23 -16.40
C TYR A 45 -9.60 3.60 -17.03
N ARG A 46 -8.53 4.14 -17.61
CA ARG A 46 -8.57 5.39 -18.36
C ARG A 46 -7.64 5.27 -19.56
N TYR A 47 -8.15 5.62 -20.73
CA TYR A 47 -7.32 5.77 -21.92
C TYR A 47 -6.75 7.19 -21.97
N GLU A 48 -5.43 7.29 -22.04
CA GLU A 48 -4.67 8.53 -22.08
C GLU A 48 -4.36 8.88 -23.54
N GLU A 49 -5.28 9.60 -24.20
CA GLU A 49 -5.18 9.90 -25.64
C GLU A 49 -3.85 10.55 -26.03
N HIS A 50 -3.34 11.46 -25.21
CA HIS A 50 -2.08 12.15 -25.41
C HIS A 50 -0.83 11.25 -25.33
N LEU A 51 -0.96 10.06 -24.72
CA LEU A 51 0.11 9.05 -24.62
C LEU A 51 -0.11 7.87 -25.57
N GLY A 52 -1.33 7.69 -26.09
CA GLY A 52 -1.70 6.51 -26.87
C GLY A 52 -1.71 5.23 -26.03
N GLU A 53 -2.01 5.34 -24.74
CA GLU A 53 -1.87 4.24 -23.78
C GLU A 53 -2.99 4.24 -22.73
N ALA A 54 -3.05 3.23 -21.86
CA ALA A 54 -4.04 3.13 -20.80
C ALA A 54 -3.39 3.06 -19.42
N SER A 55 -3.99 3.77 -18.47
CA SER A 55 -3.78 3.60 -17.04
C SER A 55 -4.86 2.69 -16.46
N SER A 56 -4.51 1.85 -15.49
CA SER A 56 -5.42 0.81 -14.97
C SER A 56 -5.20 0.52 -13.49
N GLY A 57 -6.22 -0.06 -12.86
CA GLY A 57 -6.15 -0.54 -11.48
C GLY A 57 -6.27 0.55 -10.42
N LEU A 58 -6.00 0.14 -9.18
CA LEU A 58 -6.11 0.99 -7.99
C LEU A 58 -5.27 2.27 -8.08
N THR A 59 -4.13 2.20 -8.75
CA THR A 59 -3.15 3.30 -8.77
C THR A 59 -3.04 3.98 -10.12
N GLN A 60 -3.88 3.60 -11.11
CA GLN A 60 -3.83 4.15 -12.46
C GLN A 60 -2.42 4.16 -13.07
N LEU A 61 -1.62 3.12 -12.80
CA LEU A 61 -0.30 3.00 -13.41
C LEU A 61 -0.46 2.68 -14.90
N LEU A 62 0.40 3.26 -15.74
CA LEU A 62 0.46 2.93 -17.17
C LEU A 62 0.90 1.47 -17.36
N GLN A 63 0.30 0.77 -18.32
CA GLN A 63 0.61 -0.63 -18.61
C GLN A 63 2.07 -0.81 -19.07
N SER A 64 2.59 0.14 -19.85
CA SER A 64 3.98 0.17 -20.35
C SER A 64 4.97 0.37 -19.20
N THR A 65 4.65 1.24 -18.23
CA THR A 65 5.48 1.44 -17.04
C THR A 65 5.53 0.16 -16.20
N ALA A 66 4.38 -0.49 -15.98
CA ALA A 66 4.34 -1.76 -15.25
C ALA A 66 5.13 -2.87 -15.96
N LYS A 67 4.97 -2.96 -17.29
CA LYS A 67 5.73 -3.91 -18.12
C LYS A 67 7.23 -3.65 -18.07
N TRP A 68 7.66 -2.40 -18.22
CA TRP A 68 9.07 -2.00 -18.13
C TRP A 68 9.67 -2.30 -16.75
N LEU A 69 8.91 -2.05 -15.68
CA LEU A 69 9.34 -2.42 -14.33
C LEU A 69 9.57 -3.94 -14.21
N ALA A 70 8.64 -4.75 -14.73
CA ALA A 70 8.73 -6.21 -14.68
C ALA A 70 9.88 -6.75 -15.55
N GLU A 71 9.94 -6.35 -16.81
CA GLU A 71 10.81 -6.96 -17.82
C GLU A 71 12.23 -6.39 -17.81
N ASP A 72 12.38 -5.07 -17.67
CA ASP A 72 13.69 -4.41 -17.81
C ASP A 72 14.36 -4.14 -16.46
N LEU A 73 13.57 -3.95 -15.40
CA LEU A 73 14.07 -3.67 -14.04
C LEU A 73 13.88 -4.83 -13.06
N SER A 74 13.36 -5.95 -13.54
CA SER A 74 13.18 -7.19 -12.77
C SER A 74 12.24 -7.06 -11.57
N TYR A 75 11.25 -6.17 -11.57
CA TYR A 75 10.17 -6.15 -10.57
C TYR A 75 9.08 -7.17 -10.94
N ASP A 76 9.36 -8.45 -10.74
CA ASP A 76 8.56 -9.60 -11.20
C ASP A 76 8.02 -10.49 -10.04
N GLU A 77 7.98 -9.97 -8.80
CA GLU A 77 7.51 -10.75 -7.63
C GLU A 77 5.97 -10.94 -7.62
N TYR A 78 5.25 -10.16 -8.42
CA TYR A 78 3.81 -10.25 -8.63
C TYR A 78 3.50 -10.40 -10.12
N GLU A 79 2.44 -11.14 -10.44
CA GLU A 79 1.96 -11.25 -11.81
C GLU A 79 1.53 -9.87 -12.35
N LEU A 80 1.87 -9.60 -13.61
CA LEU A 80 1.52 -8.36 -14.31
C LEU A 80 0.04 -8.34 -14.71
N ASP A 81 -0.83 -8.13 -13.71
CA ASP A 81 -2.26 -7.83 -13.87
C ASP A 81 -2.62 -6.64 -12.96
N LEU A 82 -2.68 -5.44 -13.53
CA LEU A 82 -2.98 -4.22 -12.77
C LEU A 82 -4.41 -4.17 -12.21
N TYR A 83 -5.31 -5.09 -12.60
CA TYR A 83 -6.64 -5.19 -11.98
C TYR A 83 -6.63 -6.05 -10.71
N GLN A 84 -5.57 -6.83 -10.45
CA GLN A 84 -5.38 -7.43 -9.15
C GLN A 84 -4.90 -6.37 -8.16
N PRO A 85 -5.61 -6.16 -7.03
CA PRO A 85 -5.24 -5.14 -6.05
C PRO A 85 -3.78 -5.21 -5.59
N ALA A 86 -3.29 -6.42 -5.25
CA ALA A 86 -1.92 -6.60 -4.78
C ALA A 86 -0.88 -6.28 -5.86
N SER A 87 -1.10 -6.73 -7.10
CA SER A 87 -0.22 -6.40 -8.23
C SER A 87 -0.22 -4.91 -8.54
N SER A 88 -1.39 -4.24 -8.54
CA SER A 88 -1.46 -2.79 -8.73
C SER A 88 -0.64 -2.03 -7.69
N LEU A 89 -0.75 -2.40 -6.41
CA LEU A 89 0.00 -1.76 -5.32
C LEU A 89 1.49 -2.08 -5.40
N TYR A 90 1.86 -3.31 -5.78
CA TYR A 90 3.26 -3.70 -5.99
C TYR A 90 3.93 -2.88 -7.08
N PHE A 91 3.33 -2.81 -8.28
CA PHE A 91 3.91 -2.05 -9.40
C PHE A 91 3.91 -0.55 -9.13
N CYS A 92 2.92 -0.03 -8.40
CA CYS A 92 2.97 1.33 -7.89
C CYS A 92 4.20 1.54 -7.00
N ALA A 93 4.40 0.70 -5.99
CA ALA A 93 5.52 0.81 -5.06
C ALA A 93 6.88 0.61 -5.75
N ALA A 94 6.97 -0.29 -6.73
CA ALA A 94 8.15 -0.47 -7.58
C ALA A 94 8.48 0.82 -8.36
N TYR A 95 7.49 1.48 -8.94
CA TYR A 95 7.71 2.73 -9.65
C TYR A 95 8.18 3.86 -8.72
N LEU A 96 7.57 3.97 -7.53
CA LEU A 96 7.99 4.93 -6.51
C LEU A 96 9.41 4.65 -6.02
N CYS A 97 9.78 3.38 -5.83
CA CYS A 97 11.13 2.95 -5.47
C CYS A 97 12.15 3.38 -6.53
N TRP A 98 11.84 3.19 -7.81
CA TRP A 98 12.69 3.65 -8.91
C TRP A 98 12.79 5.18 -8.95
N LEU A 99 11.67 5.90 -8.80
CA LEU A 99 11.65 7.36 -8.74
C LEU A 99 12.49 7.91 -7.58
N LYS A 100 12.49 7.23 -6.42
CA LYS A 100 13.24 7.64 -5.21
C LYS A 100 14.76 7.63 -5.42
N THR A 101 15.23 6.88 -6.43
CA THR A 101 16.63 6.79 -6.83
C THR A 101 16.89 7.31 -8.26
N TYR A 102 15.94 8.06 -8.85
CA TYR A 102 16.02 8.48 -10.24
C TYR A 102 17.32 9.24 -10.56
N LYS A 103 18.05 8.74 -11.58
CA LYS A 103 19.42 9.16 -11.96
C LYS A 103 20.46 8.91 -10.85
N SER A 104 20.29 7.83 -10.11
CA SER A 104 21.20 7.38 -9.05
C SER A 104 21.41 8.41 -7.93
N VAL A 105 20.41 9.25 -7.68
CA VAL A 105 20.41 10.20 -6.57
C VAL A 105 19.14 10.05 -5.75
N THR A 106 19.27 10.23 -4.43
CA THR A 106 18.12 10.23 -3.52
C THR A 106 17.19 11.39 -3.84
N ARG A 107 15.91 11.09 -4.07
CA ARG A 107 14.87 12.07 -4.37
C ARG A 107 13.98 12.32 -3.15
N SER A 108 13.44 13.54 -3.06
CA SER A 108 12.43 13.89 -2.06
C SER A 108 11.08 13.26 -2.39
N ASP A 109 10.21 13.14 -1.40
CA ASP A 109 8.86 12.60 -1.63
C ASP A 109 8.05 13.48 -2.59
N GLU A 110 8.24 14.80 -2.58
CA GLU A 110 7.61 15.69 -3.58
C GLU A 110 8.06 15.34 -5.00
N PHE A 111 9.36 15.11 -5.23
CA PHE A 111 9.86 14.67 -6.54
C PHE A 111 9.21 13.35 -6.96
N VAL A 112 9.16 12.38 -6.04
CA VAL A 112 8.60 11.06 -6.32
C VAL A 112 7.12 11.14 -6.67
N VAL A 113 6.31 11.85 -5.87
CA VAL A 113 4.86 11.97 -6.09
C VAL A 113 4.54 12.75 -7.36
N ARG A 114 5.21 13.87 -7.59
CA ARG A 114 5.02 14.64 -8.84
C ARG A 114 5.54 13.87 -10.05
N GLY A 115 6.57 13.07 -9.87
CA GLY A 115 7.13 12.19 -10.90
C GLY A 115 6.22 11.01 -11.24
N TYR A 116 5.41 10.54 -10.28
CA TYR A 116 4.37 9.55 -10.54
C TYR A 116 3.31 10.08 -11.52
N ASN A 117 2.85 11.31 -11.28
CA ASN A 117 1.81 11.96 -12.09
C ASN A 117 2.30 12.49 -13.44
N GLY A 118 3.45 13.17 -13.48
CA GLY A 118 3.94 13.87 -14.68
C GLY A 118 5.20 13.27 -15.31
N GLY A 119 5.67 12.13 -14.83
CA GLY A 119 6.98 11.59 -15.15
C GLY A 119 8.13 12.36 -14.48
N PRO A 120 9.32 11.76 -14.33
CA PRO A 120 10.44 12.35 -13.59
C PRO A 120 11.02 13.62 -14.23
N ASN A 121 10.74 13.87 -15.52
CA ASN A 121 11.12 15.10 -16.20
C ASN A 121 10.07 16.21 -16.08
N GLY A 122 8.84 15.89 -15.66
CA GLY A 122 7.72 16.82 -15.48
C GLY A 122 7.57 17.38 -14.06
N VAL A 123 8.44 16.97 -13.13
CA VAL A 123 8.32 17.29 -11.70
C VAL A 123 8.32 18.79 -11.37
N ASN A 124 8.84 19.66 -12.23
CA ASN A 124 8.88 21.10 -12.01
C ASN A 124 7.73 21.85 -12.68
N LEU A 125 6.87 21.18 -13.46
CA LEU A 125 5.74 21.81 -14.14
C LEU A 125 4.66 22.21 -13.14
N GLU A 126 4.07 23.39 -13.31
CA GLU A 126 2.95 23.86 -12.47
C GLU A 126 1.76 22.88 -12.49
N ALA A 127 1.57 22.18 -13.61
CA ALA A 127 0.52 21.17 -13.78
C ALA A 127 0.59 20.01 -12.77
N THR A 128 1.76 19.71 -12.18
CA THR A 128 1.91 18.63 -11.17
C THR A 128 1.68 19.11 -9.73
N VAL A 129 1.58 20.42 -9.49
CA VAL A 129 1.35 21.00 -8.15
C VAL A 129 -0.02 20.59 -7.56
N PRO A 130 -1.13 20.62 -8.33
CA PRO A 130 -2.41 20.14 -7.81
C PRO A 130 -2.37 18.68 -7.35
N TYR A 131 -1.64 17.82 -8.07
CA TYR A 131 -1.48 16.42 -7.69
C TYR A 131 -0.73 16.27 -6.36
N TRP A 132 0.36 17.02 -6.17
CA TRP A 132 1.08 17.07 -4.89
C TRP A 132 0.19 17.51 -3.71
N ASN A 133 -0.67 18.51 -3.91
CA ASN A 133 -1.58 18.97 -2.86
C ASN A 133 -2.68 17.95 -2.55
N LYS A 134 -3.19 17.22 -3.54
CA LYS A 134 -4.12 16.09 -3.32
C LYS A 134 -3.45 14.96 -2.55
N TYR A 135 -2.22 14.62 -2.92
CA TYR A 135 -1.44 13.60 -2.22
C TYR A 135 -1.24 13.94 -0.74
N LYS A 136 -0.85 15.18 -0.39
CA LYS A 136 -0.67 15.56 1.02
C LYS A 136 -1.95 15.39 1.85
N GLN A 137 -3.11 15.77 1.31
CA GLN A 137 -4.40 15.59 1.98
C GLN A 137 -4.76 14.11 2.15
N ALA A 138 -4.51 13.30 1.11
CA ALA A 138 -4.71 11.86 1.18
C ALA A 138 -3.76 11.22 2.20
N LEU A 139 -2.49 11.62 2.22
CA LEU A 139 -1.50 11.13 3.17
C LEU A 139 -1.88 11.47 4.61
N GLU A 140 -2.33 12.69 4.90
CA GLU A 140 -2.84 13.06 6.23
C GLU A 140 -4.01 12.16 6.65
N THR A 141 -4.92 11.86 5.71
CA THR A 141 -6.03 10.93 5.96
C THR A 141 -5.50 9.53 6.28
N VAL A 142 -4.57 9.00 5.49
CA VAL A 142 -4.03 7.64 5.71
C VAL A 142 -3.21 7.54 6.99
N LEU A 143 -2.41 8.54 7.33
CA LEU A 143 -1.68 8.59 8.61
C LEU A 143 -2.65 8.63 9.81
N SER A 144 -3.83 9.22 9.64
CA SER A 144 -4.87 9.15 10.66
C SER A 144 -5.42 7.74 10.83
N LEU A 145 -5.41 6.89 9.79
CA LEU A 145 -5.79 5.47 9.85
C LEU A 145 -4.71 4.60 10.51
N GLY A 146 -3.43 4.86 10.25
CA GLY A 146 -2.33 4.14 10.91
C GLY A 146 -2.21 4.46 12.41
N THR A 147 -2.60 5.68 12.81
CA THR A 147 -2.67 6.09 14.23
C THR A 147 -3.99 5.68 14.89
N GLN A 148 -5.06 5.57 14.11
CA GLN A 148 -6.33 4.95 14.45
C GLN A 148 -6.37 3.53 13.88
N GLY A 149 -5.34 2.71 14.13
CA GLY A 149 -5.45 1.27 13.86
C GLY A 149 -6.77 0.84 14.47
N ALA A 150 -7.79 0.61 13.64
CA ALA A 150 -9.12 0.30 14.12
C ALA A 150 -8.88 -0.89 15.02
N LYS A 151 -9.19 -0.79 16.33
CA LYS A 151 -8.96 -1.87 17.29
C LYS A 151 -9.58 -3.13 16.71
N LYS A 152 -8.77 -3.94 16.01
CA LYS A 152 -9.27 -5.06 15.25
C LYS A 152 -9.39 -6.15 16.29
N GLN A 153 -10.58 -6.34 16.81
CA GLN A 153 -10.78 -7.22 17.95
C GLN A 153 -11.25 -8.59 17.49
N ARG A 154 -10.68 -9.63 18.11
CA ARG A 154 -11.17 -11.01 17.99
C ARG A 154 -11.80 -11.42 19.31
N VAL A 155 -12.88 -12.19 19.22
CA VAL A 155 -13.47 -12.86 20.37
C VAL A 155 -12.84 -14.24 20.52
N ILE A 156 -12.34 -14.56 21.71
CA ILE A 156 -11.76 -15.86 22.03
C ILE A 156 -12.81 -16.97 21.87
N CYS A 157 -12.50 -17.98 21.06
CA CYS A 157 -13.28 -19.19 20.90
C CYS A 157 -12.75 -20.34 21.78
N PRO A 158 -13.54 -21.40 22.05
CA PRO A 158 -13.05 -22.58 22.75
C PRO A 158 -11.82 -23.19 22.04
N GLY A 159 -10.73 -23.37 22.77
CA GLY A 159 -9.47 -23.91 22.25
C GLY A 159 -8.48 -22.88 21.69
N ASP A 160 -8.88 -21.60 21.61
CA ASP A 160 -7.97 -20.54 21.20
C ASP A 160 -6.82 -20.39 22.21
N THR A 161 -5.62 -20.15 21.67
CA THR A 161 -4.45 -19.68 22.41
C THR A 161 -3.86 -18.51 21.65
N PHE A 162 -3.12 -17.61 22.31
CA PHE A 162 -2.44 -16.53 21.58
C PHE A 162 -1.47 -17.07 20.53
N TYR A 163 -0.78 -18.17 20.82
CA TYR A 163 0.10 -18.82 19.85
C TYR A 163 -0.68 -19.34 18.62
N GLY A 164 -1.81 -20.03 18.84
CA GLY A 164 -2.64 -20.54 17.75
C GLY A 164 -3.21 -19.41 16.89
N ILE A 165 -3.78 -18.39 17.53
CA ILE A 165 -4.32 -17.21 16.84
C ILE A 165 -3.22 -16.50 16.04
N ALA A 166 -2.06 -16.28 16.65
CA ALA A 166 -0.94 -15.60 15.99
C ALA A 166 -0.49 -16.36 14.74
N LYS A 167 -0.35 -17.68 14.86
CA LYS A 167 0.01 -18.56 13.76
C LYS A 167 -1.04 -18.56 12.64
N ASP A 168 -2.32 -18.66 12.99
CA ASP A 168 -3.42 -18.73 12.02
C ASP A 168 -3.56 -17.41 11.23
N LEU A 169 -3.29 -16.28 11.88
CA LEU A 169 -3.35 -14.94 11.28
C LEU A 169 -2.03 -14.49 10.65
N GLY A 170 -0.95 -15.25 10.81
CA GLY A 170 0.38 -14.86 10.33
C GLY A 170 0.95 -13.61 11.02
N ILE A 171 0.53 -13.32 12.25
CA ILE A 171 1.05 -12.21 13.07
C ILE A 171 2.12 -12.73 14.04
N ALA A 172 3.07 -11.88 14.42
CA ALA A 172 4.04 -12.26 15.45
C ALA A 172 3.34 -12.43 16.80
N LEU A 173 3.70 -13.46 17.55
CA LEU A 173 3.10 -13.71 18.87
C LEU A 173 3.41 -12.54 19.83
N GLU A 174 4.61 -11.98 19.71
CA GLU A 174 5.09 -10.86 20.49
C GLU A 174 4.22 -9.61 20.28
N ASP A 175 3.85 -9.31 19.04
CA ASP A 175 2.99 -8.18 18.68
C ASP A 175 1.58 -8.37 19.25
N LEU A 176 1.04 -9.59 19.16
CA LEU A 176 -0.27 -9.92 19.73
C LEU A 176 -0.28 -9.81 21.26
N LEU A 177 0.79 -10.24 21.93
CA LEU A 177 0.94 -10.09 23.38
C LEU A 177 1.03 -8.60 23.77
N ALA A 178 1.79 -7.81 23.02
CA ALA A 178 1.94 -6.37 23.26
C ALA A 178 0.60 -5.62 23.10
N ALA A 179 -0.18 -5.94 22.06
CA ALA A 179 -1.52 -5.38 21.83
C ALA A 179 -2.53 -5.70 22.96
N ASN A 180 -2.24 -6.72 23.77
CA ASN A 180 -3.06 -7.18 24.88
C ASN A 180 -2.32 -7.15 26.23
N ALA A 181 -1.47 -6.14 26.44
CA ALA A 181 -0.76 -5.96 27.69
C ALA A 181 -1.74 -5.98 28.89
N GLY A 182 -1.50 -6.91 29.83
CA GLY A 182 -2.36 -7.13 31.00
C GLY A 182 -3.34 -8.30 30.90
N VAL A 183 -3.46 -8.95 29.73
CA VAL A 183 -4.15 -10.23 29.58
C VAL A 183 -3.17 -11.37 29.89
N ASP A 184 -3.55 -12.30 30.76
CA ASP A 184 -2.77 -13.53 31.05
C ASP A 184 -2.99 -14.53 29.90
N PRO A 185 -1.96 -14.84 29.08
CA PRO A 185 -2.11 -15.70 27.90
C PRO A 185 -2.48 -17.15 28.23
N THR A 186 -2.31 -17.56 29.49
CA THR A 186 -2.65 -18.91 29.97
C THR A 186 -4.07 -19.00 30.55
N LYS A 187 -4.78 -17.86 30.68
CA LYS A 187 -6.11 -17.75 31.30
C LYS A 187 -7.10 -16.99 30.42
N LEU A 188 -7.08 -17.27 29.12
CA LEU A 188 -8.03 -16.68 28.18
C LEU A 188 -9.45 -17.16 28.48
N VAL A 189 -10.42 -16.24 28.42
CA VAL A 189 -11.82 -16.54 28.66
C VAL A 189 -12.57 -16.59 27.33
N VAL A 190 -13.33 -17.65 27.07
CA VAL A 190 -14.20 -17.72 25.88
C VAL A 190 -15.19 -16.55 25.88
N GLY A 191 -15.29 -15.84 24.76
CA GLY A 191 -16.09 -14.62 24.67
C GLY A 191 -15.31 -13.32 24.99
N GLN A 192 -14.08 -13.42 25.50
CA GLN A 192 -13.23 -12.25 25.73
C GLN A 192 -12.81 -11.62 24.40
N ALA A 193 -12.93 -10.30 24.28
CA ALA A 193 -12.35 -9.55 23.19
C ALA A 193 -10.85 -9.32 23.44
N ILE A 194 -10.03 -9.64 22.45
CA ILE A 194 -8.59 -9.33 22.41
C ILE A 194 -8.33 -8.40 21.23
N ASN A 195 -7.36 -7.50 21.36
CA ASN A 195 -6.91 -6.64 20.27
C ASN A 195 -5.96 -7.45 19.38
N LEU A 196 -6.12 -7.34 18.08
CA LEU A 196 -5.12 -7.75 17.11
C LEU A 196 -4.20 -6.54 16.87
N PRO A 197 -2.88 -6.76 16.71
CA PRO A 197 -1.92 -5.71 16.43
C PRO A 197 -2.15 -5.05 15.07
#